data_AF-A0A3N1KBZ7-F1
#
_entry.id   AF-A0A3N1KBZ7-F1
#
_cell.length_a   1.000
_cell.length_b   1.000
_cell.length_c   1.000
_cell.angle_alpha   90.00
_cell.angle_beta   90.00
_cell.angle_gamma   90.00
#
_symmetry.space_group_name_H-M   'P 1'
#
loop_
_entity.id
_entity.type
_entity.pdbx_description
1 polymer ?
#
loop_
_entity_poly.entity_id
_entity_poly.type
_entity_poly.pdbx_seq_one_letter_code
_entity_poly.pdbx_strand_id
1 'polypeptide(L)'
;MSAAGRRVPAMAVQPDKRAWAAQVAEWGGNLTERFRLGEWMLQARERDTNPSSYFLRCDRPGFPNGTGVSRNPHDGWTIYDGDAKYSSHRGPEDCLRWWVDRRGQK
;
A
#
# COMPACT_ATOMS: atom_id res chain seq x y z
N MET A 1 16.27 48.49 -24.71
CA MET A 1 14.81 48.36 -24.96
C MET A 1 14.40 46.96 -24.51
N SER A 2 13.70 46.83 -23.39
CA SER A 2 13.35 45.53 -22.80
C SER A 2 11.98 45.07 -23.31
N ALA A 3 11.91 43.92 -23.97
CA ALA A 3 10.66 43.29 -24.40
C ALA A 3 10.33 42.10 -23.49
N ALA A 4 9.13 42.17 -22.92
CA ALA A 4 8.58 41.35 -21.86
C ALA A 4 8.58 39.83 -22.12
N GLY A 5 9.00 39.06 -21.11
CA GLY A 5 8.74 37.62 -21.03
C GLY A 5 7.25 37.36 -20.85
N ARG A 6 6.63 36.67 -21.82
CA ARG A 6 5.27 36.14 -21.70
C ARG A 6 5.24 35.10 -20.58
N ARG A 7 4.63 35.43 -19.45
CA ARG A 7 4.22 34.45 -18.44
C ARG A 7 3.00 33.71 -18.97
N VAL A 8 3.14 32.41 -19.21
CA VAL A 8 2.01 31.52 -19.50
C VAL A 8 1.20 31.38 -18.21
N PRO A 9 -0.13 31.63 -18.20
CA PRO A 9 -0.91 31.40 -17.00
C PRO A 9 -0.89 29.89 -16.70
N ALA A 10 -0.38 29.53 -15.53
CA ALA A 10 -0.52 28.18 -15.00
C ALA A 10 -2.04 27.91 -14.88
N MET A 11 -2.57 27.05 -15.76
CA MET A 11 -3.91 26.52 -15.56
C MET A 11 -3.88 25.77 -14.23
N ALA A 12 -4.55 26.33 -13.22
CA ALA A 12 -4.79 25.65 -11.96
C ALA A 12 -5.63 24.42 -12.30
N VAL A 13 -4.99 23.25 -12.36
CA VAL A 13 -5.68 21.96 -12.43
C VAL A 13 -6.51 21.90 -11.15
N GLN A 14 -7.83 22.03 -11.29
CA GLN A 14 -8.70 21.99 -10.14
C GLN A 14 -8.62 20.59 -9.51
N PRO A 15 -8.52 20.47 -8.18
CA PRO A 15 -8.61 19.17 -7.53
C PRO A 15 -9.92 18.53 -7.94
N ASP A 16 -9.85 17.26 -8.31
CA ASP A 16 -11.00 16.49 -8.76
C ASP A 16 -12.13 16.60 -7.73
N LYS A 17 -13.26 17.16 -8.18
CA LYS A 17 -14.42 17.50 -7.33
C LYS A 17 -15.38 16.34 -7.15
N ARG A 18 -15.09 15.16 -7.72
CA ARG A 18 -15.91 13.97 -7.51
C ARG A 18 -15.82 13.57 -6.04
N ALA A 19 -16.92 13.03 -5.50
CA ALA A 19 -16.91 12.49 -4.15
C ALA A 19 -15.81 11.42 -4.03
N TRP A 20 -15.07 11.44 -2.93
CA TRP A 20 -13.99 10.46 -2.65
C TRP A 20 -14.43 9.01 -2.87
N ALA A 21 -15.69 8.68 -2.58
CA ALA A 21 -16.26 7.35 -2.84
C ALA A 21 -16.33 6.98 -4.34
N ALA A 22 -16.62 7.94 -5.23
CA ALA A 22 -16.61 7.73 -6.67
C ALA A 22 -15.18 7.63 -7.21
N GLN A 23 -14.24 8.42 -6.66
CA GLN A 23 -12.82 8.27 -6.94
C GLN A 23 -12.28 6.91 -6.46
N VAL A 24 -12.73 6.41 -5.30
CA VAL A 24 -12.34 5.10 -4.75
C VAL A 24 -13.00 3.93 -5.49
N ALA A 25 -14.21 4.10 -6.04
CA ALA A 25 -14.88 3.10 -6.87
C ALA A 25 -14.30 3.04 -8.30
N GLU A 26 -13.89 4.18 -8.86
CA GLU A 26 -13.14 4.25 -10.13
C GLU A 26 -11.66 3.85 -9.95
N TRP A 27 -11.05 4.15 -8.80
CA TRP A 27 -9.80 3.53 -8.31
C TRP A 27 -10.03 2.12 -7.74
N GLY A 28 -11.24 1.59 -7.89
CA GLY A 28 -11.67 0.34 -7.31
C GLY A 28 -10.71 -0.79 -7.67
N GLY A 29 -10.21 -1.46 -6.64
CA GLY A 29 -10.14 -2.92 -6.67
C GLY A 29 -8.97 -3.61 -7.37
N ASN A 30 -8.14 -2.94 -8.18
CA ASN A 30 -6.95 -3.60 -8.75
C ASN A 30 -5.80 -3.66 -7.74
N LEU A 31 -6.06 -4.31 -6.62
CA LEU A 31 -5.04 -4.85 -5.77
C LEU A 31 -4.38 -6.02 -6.51
N THR A 32 -3.18 -5.77 -7.00
CA THR A 32 -2.36 -6.80 -7.64
C THR A 32 -1.53 -7.47 -6.58
N GLU A 33 -1.39 -8.79 -6.69
CA GLU A 33 -0.42 -9.53 -5.89
C GLU A 33 0.98 -9.03 -6.23
N ARG A 34 1.75 -8.73 -5.19
CA ARG A 34 3.16 -8.30 -5.31
C ARG A 34 4.10 -9.34 -4.71
N PHE A 35 3.67 -9.97 -3.62
CA PHE A 35 4.40 -11.02 -2.94
C PHE A 35 3.42 -12.10 -2.47
N ARG A 36 3.83 -13.36 -2.55
CA ARG A 36 3.07 -14.51 -2.07
C ARG A 36 3.97 -15.45 -1.31
N LEU A 37 3.45 -15.97 -0.20
CA LEU A 37 4.06 -17.00 0.62
C LEU A 37 2.98 -18.00 1.04
N GLY A 38 2.90 -19.10 0.28
CA GLY A 38 1.82 -20.07 0.42
C GLY A 38 0.45 -19.44 0.12
N GLU A 39 -0.44 -19.51 1.10
CA GLU A 39 -1.79 -18.94 1.06
C GLU A 39 -1.86 -17.45 1.42
N TRP A 40 -0.76 -16.86 1.86
CA TRP A 40 -0.68 -15.47 2.27
C TRP A 40 -0.08 -14.62 1.16
N MET A 41 -0.65 -13.44 0.94
CA MET A 41 -0.18 -12.53 -0.10
C MET A 41 -0.22 -11.08 0.35
N LEU A 42 0.73 -10.31 -0.14
CA LEU A 42 0.71 -8.86 -0.07
C LEU A 42 0.24 -8.30 -1.40
N GLN A 43 -0.80 -7.49 -1.33
CA GLN A 43 -1.36 -6.81 -2.49
C GLN A 43 -1.16 -5.30 -2.38
N ALA A 44 -0.90 -4.65 -3.50
CA ALA A 44 -0.87 -3.20 -3.58
C ALA A 44 -1.63 -2.73 -4.81
N ARG A 45 -1.97 -1.45 -4.84
CA ARG A 45 -2.64 -0.86 -6.02
C ARG A 45 -1.73 -1.02 -7.23
N GLU A 46 -2.30 -1.44 -8.35
CA GLU A 46 -1.57 -1.66 -9.60
C GLU A 46 -0.76 -0.43 -10.04
N ARG A 47 -1.37 0.77 -9.93
CA ARG A 47 -0.76 2.05 -10.27
C ARG A 47 0.46 2.43 -9.42
N ASP A 48 0.59 1.84 -8.23
CA ASP A 48 1.68 2.17 -7.32
C ASP A 48 2.88 1.29 -7.70
N THR A 49 3.79 1.83 -8.52
CA THR A 49 5.03 1.13 -8.92
C THR A 49 5.95 0.86 -7.72
N ASN A 50 6.02 1.82 -6.78
CA ASN A 50 6.69 1.70 -5.50
C ASN A 50 5.68 2.00 -4.38
N PRO A 51 4.87 1.01 -3.98
CA PRO A 51 3.90 1.20 -2.90
C PRO A 51 4.63 1.58 -1.61
N SER A 52 3.98 2.38 -0.75
CA SER A 52 4.41 2.61 0.63
C SER A 52 3.58 1.80 1.64
N SER A 53 2.58 1.06 1.15
CA SER A 53 1.74 0.17 1.93
C SER A 53 1.23 -1.00 1.09
N TYR A 54 1.05 -2.14 1.74
CA TYR A 54 0.48 -3.36 1.17
C TYR A 54 -0.67 -3.84 2.06
N PHE A 55 -1.66 -4.46 1.44
CA PHE A 55 -2.75 -5.15 2.10
C PHE A 55 -2.41 -6.64 2.20
N LEU A 56 -2.49 -7.19 3.41
CA LEU A 56 -2.33 -8.61 3.62
C LEU A 56 -3.66 -9.31 3.34
N ARG A 57 -3.60 -10.37 2.54
CA ARG A 57 -4.72 -11.25 2.25
C ARG A 57 -4.33 -12.71 2.46
N CYS A 58 -5.32 -13.53 2.79
CA CYS A 58 -5.21 -14.97 2.89
C CYS A 58 -6.22 -15.60 1.92
N ASP A 59 -5.84 -16.70 1.26
CA ASP A 59 -6.77 -17.49 0.45
C ASP A 59 -7.78 -18.28 1.30
N ARG A 60 -7.54 -18.46 2.61
CA ARG A 60 -8.51 -19.12 3.51
C ARG A 60 -9.76 -18.24 3.71
N PRO A 61 -10.96 -18.83 3.61
CA PRO A 61 -12.20 -18.12 3.92
C PRO A 61 -12.23 -17.70 5.40
N GLY A 62 -12.70 -16.48 5.66
CA GLY A 62 -12.87 -15.95 7.01
C GLY A 62 -11.69 -15.15 7.58
N PHE A 63 -10.60 -14.97 6.83
CA PHE A 63 -9.55 -14.05 7.27
C PHE A 63 -10.02 -12.58 7.14
N PRO A 64 -9.91 -11.75 8.20
CA PRO A 64 -10.37 -10.38 8.15
C PRO A 64 -9.54 -9.55 7.16
N ASN A 65 -10.22 -8.90 6.23
CA ASN A 65 -9.64 -7.83 5.44
C ASN A 65 -9.27 -6.68 6.39
N GLY A 66 -7.99 -6.27 6.43
CA GLY A 66 -7.59 -5.11 7.23
C GLY A 66 -6.19 -5.14 7.82
N THR A 67 -5.50 -6.28 7.78
CA THR A 67 -4.06 -6.30 8.13
C THR A 67 -3.25 -5.74 6.97
N GLY A 68 -2.28 -4.87 7.25
CA GLY A 68 -1.44 -4.26 6.22
C GLY A 68 0.02 -4.12 6.66
N VAL A 69 0.89 -4.07 5.67
CA VAL A 69 2.31 -3.77 5.84
C VAL A 69 2.54 -2.34 5.37
N SER A 70 3.12 -1.47 6.18
CA SER A 70 3.37 -0.06 5.80
C SER A 70 4.82 0.34 6.02
N ARG A 71 5.33 1.25 5.19
CA ARG A 71 6.68 1.79 5.32
C ARG A 71 6.67 2.95 6.31
N ASN A 72 7.25 2.74 7.48
CA ASN A 72 7.56 3.79 8.44
C ASN A 72 8.96 4.36 8.15
N PRO A 73 9.16 5.69 8.12
CA PRO A 73 10.46 6.29 7.83
C PRO A 73 11.58 5.79 8.74
N HIS A 74 11.30 5.70 10.04
CA HIS A 74 12.28 5.32 11.07
C HIS A 74 12.55 3.82 11.13
N ASP A 75 11.50 3.00 11.15
CA ASP A 75 11.62 1.57 11.49
C ASP A 75 11.74 0.63 10.28
N GLY A 76 11.50 1.11 9.05
CA GLY A 76 11.37 0.21 7.91
C GLY A 76 9.93 -0.15 7.57
N TRP A 77 9.77 -1.24 6.85
CA TRP A 77 8.48 -1.90 6.63
C TRP A 77 7.99 -2.49 7.94
N THR A 78 6.73 -2.27 8.29
CA THR A 78 6.16 -2.66 9.57
C THR A 78 4.84 -3.37 9.39
N ILE A 79 4.59 -4.39 10.20
CA ILE A 79 3.32 -5.11 10.32
C ILE A 79 2.97 -5.30 11.80
N TYR A 80 1.67 -5.38 12.08
CA TYR A 80 1.13 -5.62 13.41
C TYR A 80 0.22 -6.84 13.40
N ASP A 81 0.31 -7.69 14.44
CA ASP A 81 -0.63 -8.79 14.72
C ASP A 81 -1.09 -8.72 16.18
N GLY A 82 -2.16 -7.98 16.44
CA GLY A 82 -2.54 -7.59 17.80
C GLY A 82 -1.45 -6.72 18.43
N ASP A 83 -0.95 -7.11 19.61
CA ASP A 83 0.12 -6.39 20.32
C ASP A 83 1.52 -6.66 19.77
N ALA A 84 1.69 -7.63 18.88
CA ALA A 84 2.98 -7.95 18.29
C ALA A 84 3.28 -7.01 17.11
N LYS A 85 4.48 -6.44 17.11
CA LYS A 85 5.03 -5.61 16.01
C LYS A 85 6.26 -6.30 15.42
N TYR A 86 6.38 -6.29 14.11
CA TYR A 86 7.61 -6.61 13.41
C TYR A 86 7.97 -5.50 12.42
N SER A 87 9.26 -5.18 12.36
CA SER A 87 9.80 -4.17 11.44
C SER A 87 11.06 -4.66 10.75
N SER A 88 11.19 -4.39 9.44
CA SER A 88 12.38 -4.73 8.64
C SER A 88 12.70 -3.64 7.63
N HIS A 89 13.99 -3.31 7.48
CA HIS A 89 14.48 -2.43 6.41
C HIS A 89 14.72 -3.15 5.08
N ARG A 90 14.70 -4.49 5.07
CA ARG A 90 15.01 -5.28 3.86
C ARG A 90 13.86 -5.25 2.85
N GLY A 91 12.62 -5.23 3.32
CA GLY A 91 11.46 -5.16 2.44
C GLY A 91 10.15 -5.57 3.12
N PRO A 92 9.02 -5.39 2.43
CA PRO A 92 7.71 -5.81 2.92
C PRO A 92 7.56 -7.35 2.95
N GLU A 93 8.35 -8.09 2.14
CA GLU A 93 8.34 -9.56 2.13
C GLU A 93 8.80 -10.17 3.46
N ASP A 94 9.75 -9.54 4.14
CA ASP A 94 10.18 -9.98 5.48
C ASP A 94 9.04 -9.91 6.49
N CYS A 95 8.19 -8.88 6.39
CA CYS A 95 6.99 -8.77 7.21
C CYS A 95 5.99 -9.88 6.91
N LEU A 96 5.85 -10.27 5.63
CA LEU A 96 5.04 -11.41 5.22
C LEU A 96 5.58 -12.72 5.80
N ARG A 97 6.89 -12.97 5.71
CA ARG A 97 7.53 -14.17 6.27
C ARG A 97 7.30 -14.27 7.77
N TRP A 98 7.59 -13.20 8.52
CA TRP A 98 7.33 -13.15 9.96
C TRP A 98 5.87 -13.44 10.30
N TRP A 99 4.93 -12.89 9.53
CA TRP A 99 3.50 -13.15 9.71
C TRP A 99 3.16 -14.64 9.55
N VAL A 100 3.65 -15.26 8.47
CA VAL A 100 3.40 -16.68 8.17
C VAL A 100 4.01 -17.57 9.24
N ASP A 101 5.27 -17.32 9.63
CA ASP A 101 5.96 -18.10 10.66
C ASP A 101 5.19 -18.08 11.98
N ARG A 102 4.67 -16.91 12.36
CA ARG A 102 3.89 -16.75 13.59
C ARG A 102 2.54 -17.47 13.55
N ARG A 103 1.94 -17.64 12.37
CA ARG A 103 0.70 -18.41 12.18
C ARG A 103 0.97 -19.91 12.11
N GLY A 104 2.14 -20.34 11.65
CA GLY A 104 2.57 -21.75 11.69
C GLY A 104 2.98 -22.25 13.07
N GLN A 105 3.24 -21.35 14.01
CA GLN A 105 3.53 -21.66 15.43
C GLN A 105 2.26 -21.82 16.30
N LYS A 106 1.07 -21.57 15.75
CA LYS A 106 -0.22 -21.69 16.46
C LYS A 106 -0.98 -22.90 15.97
#